data_AF-A0A370NAY0-F1
#
_entry.id   AF-A0A370NAY0-F1
#
_cell.length_a   1.000
_cell.length_b   1.000
_cell.length_c   1.000
_cell.angle_alpha   90.00
_cell.angle_beta   90.00
_cell.angle_gamma   90.00
#
_symmetry.space_group_name_H-M   'P 1'
#
loop_
_entity.id
_entity.type
_entity.pdbx_description
1 polymer ?
#
loop_
_entity_poly.entity_id
_entity_poly.type
_entity_poly.pdbx_seq_one_letter_code
_entity_poly.pdbx_strand_id
1 'polypeptide(L)'
;MSTLKELLEERAVLDRRIEDARRGEAPSALKVVRETVAMFRFTRTEVFAGQPTGNAPRTPARFRDSATGATWNGRGPRPAWLRGKDIEQYRIGEPG
;
A
#
# COMPACT_ATOMS: atom_id res chain seq x y z
N MET A 1 17.41 -35.17 13.77
CA MET A 1 17.20 -33.71 13.77
C MET A 1 17.54 -33.23 12.38
N SER A 2 16.57 -32.67 11.65
CA SER A 2 16.83 -32.10 10.33
C SER A 2 17.78 -30.90 10.45
N THR A 3 18.68 -30.73 9.49
CA THR A 3 19.59 -29.59 9.44
C THR A 3 18.85 -28.32 9.03
N LEU A 4 19.42 -27.16 9.34
CA LEU A 4 18.87 -25.87 8.91
C LEU A 4 18.70 -25.79 7.38
N LYS A 5 19.64 -26.36 6.63
CA LYS A 5 19.60 -26.37 5.16
C LYS A 5 18.39 -27.15 4.65
N GLU A 6 18.15 -28.35 5.18
CA GLU A 6 17.03 -29.21 4.78
C GLU A 6 15.67 -28.54 5.10
N LEU A 7 15.54 -27.90 6.27
CA LEU A 7 14.33 -27.17 6.64
C LEU A 7 14.03 -25.99 5.71
N LEU A 8 15.06 -25.31 5.19
CA LEU A 8 14.89 -24.21 4.23
C LEU A 8 14.46 -24.71 2.85
N GLU A 9 14.98 -25.85 2.40
CA GLU A 9 14.58 -26.49 1.13
C GLU A 9 13.12 -26.98 1.20
N GLU A 10 12.74 -27.61 2.31
CA GLU A 10 11.37 -28.05 2.56
C GLU A 10 10.38 -26.88 2.55
N ARG A 11 10.72 -25.76 3.21
CA ARG A 11 9.91 -24.54 3.17
C ARG A 11 9.72 -24.01 1.75
N ALA A 12 10.78 -23.95 0.96
CA ALA A 12 10.69 -23.45 -0.41
C ALA A 12 9.76 -24.31 -1.30
N VAL A 13 9.75 -25.63 -1.08
CA VAL A 13 8.82 -26.54 -1.75
C VAL A 13 7.38 -26.31 -1.29
N LEU A 14 7.16 -26.14 0.02
CA LEU A 14 5.85 -25.85 0.57
C LEU A 14 5.30 -24.51 0.08
N ASP A 15 6.12 -23.46 0.06
CA ASP A 15 5.72 -22.13 -0.43
C ASP A 15 5.26 -22.20 -1.90
N ARG A 16 5.99 -22.94 -2.75
CA ARG A 16 5.58 -23.15 -4.15
C ARG A 16 4.23 -23.87 -4.24
N ARG A 17 4.04 -24.94 -3.47
CA ARG A 17 2.77 -25.69 -3.46
C ARG A 17 1.61 -24.83 -2.97
N ILE A 18 1.84 -23.99 -1.98
CA ILE A 18 0.82 -23.03 -1.48
C ILE A 18 0.45 -22.06 -2.60
N GLU A 19 1.42 -21.48 -3.29
CA GLU A 19 1.15 -20.53 -4.37
C GLU A 19 0.43 -21.18 -5.56
N ASP A 20 0.80 -22.41 -5.93
CA ASP A 20 0.11 -23.17 -6.98
C ASP A 20 -1.34 -23.48 -6.58
N ALA A 21 -1.58 -23.89 -5.33
CA ALA A 21 -2.92 -24.13 -4.81
C ALA A 21 -3.77 -22.84 -4.81
N ARG A 22 -3.21 -21.72 -4.31
CA ARG A 22 -3.90 -20.42 -4.32
C ARG A 22 -4.23 -19.97 -5.74
N ARG A 23 -3.33 -20.16 -6.69
CA ARG A 23 -3.55 -19.83 -8.10
C ARG A 23 -4.65 -20.69 -8.72
N GLY A 24 -4.73 -21.97 -8.36
CA GLY A 24 -5.78 -22.88 -8.81
C GLY A 24 -7.15 -22.56 -8.22
N GLU A 25 -7.21 -22.12 -6.95
CA GLU A 25 -8.44 -21.80 -6.24
C GLU A 25 -8.99 -20.40 -6.56
N ALA A 26 -8.11 -19.44 -6.88
CA ALA A 26 -8.48 -18.04 -7.11
C ALA A 26 -9.58 -17.82 -8.17
N PRO A 27 -9.62 -18.52 -9.33
CA PRO A 27 -10.69 -18.34 -10.32
C PRO A 27 -12.07 -18.73 -9.78
N SER A 28 -12.14 -19.83 -9.02
CA SER A 28 -13.39 -20.30 -8.40
C SER A 28 -13.86 -19.34 -7.32
N ALA A 29 -12.95 -18.87 -6.45
CA ALA A 29 -13.26 -17.84 -5.46
C ALA A 29 -13.77 -16.55 -6.13
N LEU A 30 -13.11 -16.11 -7.21
CA LEU A 30 -13.52 -14.92 -7.96
C LEU A 30 -14.90 -15.07 -8.61
N LYS A 31 -15.22 -16.27 -9.11
CA LYS A 31 -16.56 -16.57 -9.63
C LYS A 31 -17.63 -16.39 -8.54
N VAL A 32 -17.43 -16.96 -7.37
CA VAL A 32 -18.36 -16.84 -6.22
C VAL A 32 -18.56 -15.38 -5.82
N VAL A 33 -17.47 -14.60 -5.76
CA VAL A 33 -17.55 -13.15 -5.46
C VAL A 33 -18.39 -12.44 -6.52
N ARG A 34 -18.15 -12.69 -7.82
CA ARG A 34 -18.90 -12.05 -8.91
C ARG A 34 -20.38 -12.41 -8.89
N GLU A 35 -20.71 -13.67 -8.64
CA GLU A 35 -22.10 -14.14 -8.53
C GLU A 35 -22.83 -13.48 -7.35
N THR A 36 -22.15 -13.36 -6.21
CA THR A 36 -22.70 -12.71 -5.02
C THR A 36 -22.94 -11.21 -5.27
N VAL A 37 -21.97 -10.51 -5.87
CA VAL A 37 -22.12 -9.11 -6.26
C VAL A 37 -23.28 -8.91 -7.23
N ALA A 38 -23.44 -9.79 -8.22
CA ALA A 38 -24.54 -9.72 -9.18
C ALA A 38 -25.92 -9.99 -8.53
N MET A 39 -26.00 -11.00 -7.66
CA MET A 39 -27.23 -11.40 -6.97
C MET A 39 -27.81 -10.29 -6.09
N PHE A 40 -26.96 -9.60 -5.33
CA PHE A 40 -27.38 -8.52 -4.42
C PHE A 40 -27.27 -7.12 -5.04
N ARG A 41 -26.78 -7.04 -6.28
CA ARG A 41 -26.51 -5.77 -6.99
C ARG A 41 -25.60 -4.82 -6.20
N PHE A 42 -24.60 -5.36 -5.50
CA PHE A 42 -23.66 -4.55 -4.77
C PHE A 42 -22.89 -3.63 -5.70
N THR A 43 -22.71 -2.39 -5.28
CA THR A 43 -21.85 -1.43 -5.97
C THR A 43 -20.40 -1.60 -5.55
N ARG A 44 -19.47 -1.13 -6.39
CA ARG A 44 -18.03 -1.16 -6.07
C ARG A 44 -17.73 -0.47 -4.72
N THR A 45 -18.44 0.61 -4.41
CA THR A 45 -18.27 1.35 -3.16
C THR A 45 -18.66 0.51 -1.96
N GLU A 46 -19.71 -0.30 -2.04
CA GLU A 46 -20.15 -1.18 -0.96
C GLU A 46 -19.20 -2.37 -0.78
N VAL A 47 -18.71 -2.96 -1.89
CA VAL A 47 -17.78 -4.10 -1.85
C VAL A 47 -16.41 -3.72 -1.28
N PHE A 48 -15.94 -2.50 -1.55
CA PHE A 48 -14.61 -2.03 -1.15
C PHE A 48 -14.68 -0.88 -0.11
N ALA A 49 -15.81 -0.71 0.59
CA ALA A 49 -15.97 0.35 1.58
C ALA A 49 -14.90 0.25 2.68
N GLY A 50 -14.27 1.37 3.04
CA GLY A 50 -13.25 1.41 4.09
C GLY A 50 -11.86 0.88 3.67
N GLN A 51 -11.71 0.30 2.48
CA GLN A 51 -10.39 0.09 1.90
C GLN A 51 -9.85 1.42 1.34
N PRO A 52 -8.60 1.79 1.64
CA PRO A 52 -7.98 2.93 0.99
C PRO A 52 -7.88 2.62 -0.50
N THR A 53 -8.82 3.17 -1.28
CA THR A 53 -8.60 3.29 -2.72
C THR A 53 -7.34 4.13 -2.86
N GLY A 54 -6.32 3.66 -3.56
CA GLY A 54 -5.05 4.39 -3.77
C GLY A 54 -5.21 5.78 -4.41
N ASN A 55 -6.46 6.19 -4.70
CA ASN A 55 -6.88 7.49 -5.20
C ASN A 55 -7.31 8.49 -4.11
N ALA A 56 -7.05 8.24 -2.82
CA ALA A 56 -7.09 9.35 -1.87
C ALA A 56 -6.09 10.41 -2.37
N PRO A 57 -6.51 11.66 -2.67
CA PRO A 57 -5.60 12.67 -3.18
C PRO A 57 -4.53 12.90 -2.12
N ARG A 58 -3.33 12.33 -2.35
CA ARG A 58 -2.15 12.64 -1.55
C ARG A 58 -1.95 14.13 -1.73
N THR A 59 -2.23 14.91 -0.67
CA THR A 59 -1.97 16.35 -0.71
C THR A 59 -0.52 16.52 -1.13
N PRO A 60 -0.24 17.22 -2.24
CA PRO A 60 1.12 17.34 -2.74
C PRO A 60 2.00 17.93 -1.63
N ALA A 61 3.20 17.36 -1.47
CA ALA A 61 4.17 17.91 -0.54
C ALA A 61 4.49 19.34 -0.95
N ARG A 62 4.34 20.29 -0.02
CA ARG A 62 4.64 21.71 -0.25
C ARG A 62 6.10 22.02 0.07
N PHE A 63 6.71 21.22 0.95
CA PHE A 63 8.07 21.39 1.41
C PHE A 63 8.84 20.06 1.34
N ARG A 64 10.13 20.11 0.98
CA ARG A 64 11.05 18.97 0.93
C ARG A 64 12.44 19.35 1.42
N ASP A 65 13.01 18.49 2.24
CA ASP A 65 14.43 18.54 2.58
C ASP A 65 15.27 17.90 1.47
N SER A 66 16.22 18.66 0.91
CA SER A 66 17.15 18.16 -0.10
C SER A 66 18.17 17.18 0.47
N ALA A 67 18.49 17.29 1.77
CA ALA A 67 19.49 16.44 2.42
C ALA A 67 18.94 15.04 2.77
N THR A 68 17.73 14.97 3.30
CA THR A 68 17.13 13.69 3.77
C THR A 68 16.04 13.15 2.84
N GLY A 69 15.55 13.96 1.90
CA GLY A 69 14.40 13.60 1.06
C GLY A 69 13.06 13.62 1.80
N ALA A 70 13.02 14.03 3.07
CA ALA A 70 11.79 14.15 3.84
C ALA A 70 10.87 15.21 3.22
N THR A 71 9.56 14.95 3.22
CA THR A 71 8.56 15.85 2.65
C THR A 71 7.50 16.22 3.67
N TRP A 72 6.97 17.45 3.56
CA TRP A 72 5.90 17.95 4.41
C TRP A 72 4.90 18.75 3.58
N ASN A 73 3.62 18.46 3.73
CA ASN A 73 2.54 19.10 2.97
C ASN A 73 1.97 20.35 3.66
N GLY A 74 2.54 20.77 4.79
CA GLY A 74 2.06 21.89 5.59
C GLY A 74 0.87 21.56 6.49
N ARG A 75 0.42 20.30 6.55
CA ARG A 75 -0.60 19.83 7.50
C ARG A 75 0.07 19.10 8.67
N GLY A 76 -0.46 19.32 9.88
CA GLY A 76 0.00 18.67 11.10
C GLY A 76 1.25 19.32 11.72
N PRO A 77 1.82 18.70 12.77
CA PRO A 77 2.96 19.24 13.49
C PRO A 77 4.19 19.36 12.58
N ARG A 78 4.88 20.48 12.71
CA ARG A 78 6.07 20.80 11.91
C ARG A 78 7.17 19.75 12.19
N PRO A 79 7.73 19.10 11.15
CA PRO A 79 8.80 18.13 11.29
C PRO A 79 10.05 18.71 11.96
N ALA A 80 10.83 17.84 12.61
CA ALA A 80 12.06 18.23 13.31
C ALA A 80 13.08 18.94 12.39
N TRP A 81 13.20 18.50 11.12
CA TRP A 81 14.10 19.08 10.14
C TRP A 81 13.73 20.52 9.73
N LEU A 82 12.47 20.92 9.93
CA LEU A 82 12.02 22.30 9.74
C LEU A 82 12.06 23.14 11.02
N ARG A 83 12.32 22.59 12.20
CA ARG A 83 12.23 23.34 13.47
C ARG A 83 13.31 24.43 13.53
N GLY A 84 12.91 25.69 13.72
CA GLY A 84 13.83 26.84 13.80
C GLY A 84 14.47 27.27 12.46
N LYS A 85 14.03 26.71 11.34
CA LYS A 85 14.49 27.07 9.99
C LYS A 85 13.48 27.93 9.25
N ASP A 86 13.87 28.59 8.18
CA ASP A 86 12.92 29.20 7.27
C ASP A 86 12.28 28.12 6.38
N ILE A 87 10.94 28.02 6.35
CA ILE A 87 10.24 26.98 5.57
C ILE A 87 10.30 27.24 4.08
N GLU A 88 10.39 28.50 3.65
CA GLU A 88 10.32 28.85 2.23
C GLU A 88 11.55 28.33 1.48
N GLN A 89 12.70 28.21 2.15
CA GLN A 89 13.89 27.54 1.61
C GLN A 89 13.66 26.07 1.21
N TYR A 90 12.66 25.42 1.81
CA TYR A 90 12.32 24.03 1.56
C TYR A 90 11.12 23.87 0.64
N ARG A 91 10.54 24.96 0.13
CA ARG A 91 9.31 24.93 -0.66
C ARG A 91 9.56 24.31 -2.04
N ILE A 92 8.73 23.34 -2.41
CA ILE A 92 8.79 22.67 -3.71
C ILE A 92 7.90 23.43 -4.68
N GLY A 93 8.44 24.44 -5.39
CA GLY A 93 7.77 25.13 -6.50
C GLY A 93 6.51 25.92 -6.14
N GLU A 94 6.27 27.05 -6.80
CA GLU A 94 4.98 27.74 -6.71
C GLU A 94 3.87 26.88 -7.34
N PRO A 95 2.65 26.86 -6.76
CA PRO A 95 1.49 26.42 -7.51
C PRO A 95 1.23 27.46 -8.60
N GLY A 96 1.54 27.11 -9.86
CA GLY A 96 0.92 27.76 -11.02
C GLY A 96 -0.55 27.37 -11.12
#